data_AF-A0A6G4WR94-F1
#
_entry.id   AF-A0A6G4WR94-F1
#
_cell.length_a   1.000
_cell.length_b   1.000
_cell.length_c   1.000
_cell.angle_alpha   90.00
_cell.angle_beta   90.00
_cell.angle_gamma   90.00
#
_symmetry.space_group_name_H-M   'P 1'
#
loop_
_entity.id
_entity.type
_entity.pdbx_description
1 polymer ?
#
loop_
_entity_poly.entity_id
_entity_poly.type
_entity_poly.pdbx_seq_one_letter_code
_entity_poly.pdbx_strand_id
1 'polypeptide(L)'
;MTPEEYRRRQAAITATLRAALAPLVRTLRGRPSQAQWAAFLDAAYPAIYRARVASWQLAADFYAAQRRAQLAPAPSRETSRRDATTPPTSGEDASREESRERLTPVNGARDETPEVPRRNYPPRALAAAYRPLRARLDALDEDEPPPATVVESAVRVAERHARDAGREAVVDAARHDPAALGYARRALSGNPCAFCLMLVSRGPVYKDSSAALLRDGSGEPYHDGCSCVAVPVFNRQAWPGREEAGQLEAEWRRSGGTLAEWRRHLDGQRHQQTTGDSETSTAS
;
A
#
# COMPACT_ATOMS: atom_id res chain seq x y z
N MET A 1 -6.93 1.61 -14.06
CA MET A 1 -7.37 1.69 -12.66
C MET A 1 -6.53 2.72 -11.95
N THR A 2 -7.15 3.80 -11.45
CA THR A 2 -6.47 4.79 -10.60
C THR A 2 -6.31 4.25 -9.18
N PRO A 3 -5.39 4.79 -8.36
CA PRO A 3 -5.30 4.37 -6.96
C PRO A 3 -6.59 4.65 -6.15
N GLU A 4 -7.33 5.69 -6.49
CA GLU A 4 -8.63 6.02 -5.86
C GLU A 4 -9.67 4.95 -6.17
N GLU A 5 -9.73 4.49 -7.42
CA GLU A 5 -10.58 3.37 -7.84
C GLU A 5 -10.15 2.07 -7.14
N TYR A 6 -8.86 1.77 -7.11
CA TYR A 6 -8.31 0.62 -6.40
C TYR A 6 -8.73 0.63 -4.93
N ARG A 7 -8.56 1.77 -4.24
CA ARG A 7 -9.00 1.93 -2.85
C ARG A 7 -10.49 1.67 -2.69
N ARG A 8 -11.34 2.26 -3.54
CA ARG A 8 -12.80 2.11 -3.45
C ARG A 8 -13.20 0.64 -3.57
N ARG A 9 -12.63 -0.07 -4.55
CA ARG A 9 -12.87 -1.52 -4.73
C ARG A 9 -12.32 -2.35 -3.57
N GLN A 10 -11.14 -2.00 -3.06
CA GLN A 10 -10.56 -2.64 -1.88
C GLN A 10 -11.42 -2.44 -0.63
N ALA A 11 -12.00 -1.25 -0.45
CA ALA A 11 -12.89 -0.93 0.65
C ALA A 11 -14.16 -1.79 0.60
N ALA A 12 -14.73 -2.00 -0.59
CA ALA A 12 -15.88 -2.90 -0.78
C ALA A 12 -15.56 -4.35 -0.36
N ILE A 13 -14.38 -4.89 -0.75
CA ILE A 13 -13.92 -6.21 -0.32
C ILE A 13 -13.86 -6.30 1.21
N THR A 14 -13.28 -5.29 1.86
CA THR A 14 -13.16 -5.29 3.33
C THR A 14 -14.49 -5.05 4.05
N ALA A 15 -15.43 -4.31 3.45
CA ALA A 15 -16.77 -4.14 3.99
C ALA A 15 -17.55 -5.46 3.99
N THR A 16 -17.49 -6.22 2.89
CA THR A 16 -18.08 -7.57 2.82
C THR A 16 -17.43 -8.51 3.85
N LEU A 17 -16.10 -8.48 3.98
CA LEU A 17 -15.40 -9.28 4.98
C LEU A 17 -15.85 -8.93 6.41
N ARG A 18 -15.92 -7.64 6.74
CA ARG A 18 -16.40 -7.15 8.03
C ARG A 18 -17.82 -7.62 8.33
N ALA A 19 -18.72 -7.55 7.35
CA ALA A 19 -20.11 -8.01 7.50
C ALA A 19 -20.20 -9.51 7.83
N ALA A 20 -19.29 -10.33 7.28
CA ALA A 20 -19.21 -11.75 7.59
C ALA A 20 -18.53 -12.05 8.94
N LEU A 21 -17.47 -11.32 9.29
CA LEU A 21 -16.63 -11.63 10.45
C LEU A 21 -17.17 -11.05 11.76
N ALA A 22 -17.75 -9.85 11.74
CA ALA A 22 -18.20 -9.20 12.96
C ALA A 22 -19.26 -10.02 13.74
N PRO A 23 -20.27 -10.63 13.09
CA PRO A 23 -21.21 -11.53 13.78
C PRO A 23 -20.50 -12.75 14.40
N LEU A 24 -19.58 -13.36 13.65
CA LEU A 24 -18.83 -14.53 14.12
C LEU A 24 -17.96 -14.23 15.34
N VAL A 25 -17.32 -13.06 15.39
CA VAL A 25 -16.53 -12.67 16.57
C VAL A 25 -17.43 -12.43 17.79
N ARG A 26 -18.66 -11.91 17.60
CA ARG A 26 -19.62 -11.68 18.70
C ARG A 26 -20.17 -12.97 19.31
N THR A 27 -20.08 -14.11 18.63
CA THR A 27 -20.47 -15.41 19.20
C THR A 27 -19.41 -16.00 20.11
N LEU A 28 -18.19 -15.46 20.10
CA LEU A 28 -17.14 -15.87 21.04
C LEU A 28 -17.52 -15.51 22.48
N ARG A 29 -16.91 -16.21 23.41
CA ARG A 29 -17.07 -16.02 24.86
C ARG A 29 -15.70 -15.99 25.52
N GLY A 30 -15.64 -15.43 26.72
CA GLY A 30 -14.44 -15.44 27.54
C GLY A 30 -13.98 -16.88 27.83
N ARG A 31 -12.66 -17.05 27.88
CA ARG A 31 -11.98 -18.34 28.10
C ARG A 31 -12.49 -19.48 27.19
N PRO A 32 -12.54 -19.31 25.85
CA PRO A 32 -13.07 -20.32 24.97
C PRO A 32 -12.21 -21.59 25.03
N SER A 33 -12.84 -22.76 25.09
CA SER A 33 -12.15 -24.06 24.96
C SER A 33 -11.34 -24.14 23.66
N GLN A 34 -10.42 -25.10 23.59
CA GLN A 34 -9.65 -25.36 22.37
C GLN A 34 -10.58 -25.68 21.18
N ALA A 35 -11.66 -26.43 21.41
CA ALA A 35 -12.64 -26.78 20.38
C ALA A 35 -13.42 -25.56 19.87
N GLN A 36 -13.92 -24.69 20.78
CA GLN A 36 -14.60 -23.44 20.40
C GLN A 36 -13.68 -22.51 19.62
N TRP A 37 -12.40 -22.43 20.00
CA TRP A 37 -11.40 -21.64 19.28
C TRP A 37 -11.09 -22.19 17.89
N ALA A 38 -10.91 -23.51 17.76
CA ALA A 38 -10.72 -24.15 16.47
C ALA A 38 -11.92 -23.91 15.53
N ALA A 39 -13.14 -24.10 16.05
CA ALA A 39 -14.37 -23.85 15.30
C ALA A 39 -14.48 -22.41 14.80
N PHE A 40 -14.08 -21.41 15.61
CA PHE A 40 -14.01 -20.02 15.19
C PHE A 40 -13.02 -19.81 14.03
N LEU A 41 -11.81 -20.36 14.14
CA LEU A 41 -10.79 -20.23 13.09
C LEU A 41 -11.25 -20.89 11.78
N ASP A 42 -11.83 -22.09 11.86
CA ASP A 42 -12.36 -22.82 10.70
C ASP A 42 -13.52 -22.06 10.03
N ALA A 43 -14.40 -21.43 10.82
CA ALA A 43 -15.49 -20.60 10.29
C ALA A 43 -15.00 -19.27 9.70
N ALA A 44 -13.99 -18.64 10.31
CA ALA A 44 -13.45 -17.35 9.86
C ALA A 44 -12.60 -17.49 8.58
N TYR A 45 -11.86 -18.59 8.45
CA TYR A 45 -10.84 -18.76 7.42
C TYR A 45 -11.37 -18.64 5.98
N PRO A 46 -12.48 -19.28 5.57
CA PRO A 46 -12.97 -19.17 4.20
C PRO A 46 -13.31 -17.74 3.78
N ALA A 47 -13.89 -16.94 4.68
CA ALA A 47 -14.24 -15.55 4.41
C ALA A 47 -12.97 -14.68 4.23
N ILE A 48 -11.98 -14.84 5.11
CA ILE A 48 -10.70 -14.12 5.03
C ILE A 48 -9.93 -14.55 3.78
N TYR A 49 -9.90 -15.84 3.47
CA TYR A 49 -9.22 -16.37 2.29
C TYR A 49 -9.85 -15.84 1.00
N ARG A 50 -11.18 -15.82 0.87
CA ARG A 50 -11.87 -15.21 -0.28
C ARG A 50 -11.53 -13.72 -0.42
N ALA A 51 -11.53 -12.97 0.68
CA ALA A 51 -11.17 -11.55 0.68
C ALA A 51 -9.70 -11.32 0.29
N ARG A 52 -8.79 -12.21 0.70
CA ARG A 52 -7.38 -12.21 0.26
C ARG A 52 -7.27 -12.45 -1.24
N VAL A 53 -7.95 -13.46 -1.78
CA VAL A 53 -7.96 -13.75 -3.22
C VAL A 53 -8.50 -12.57 -4.02
N ALA A 54 -9.62 -11.98 -3.60
CA ALA A 54 -10.20 -10.81 -4.25
C ALA A 54 -9.25 -9.59 -4.21
N SER A 55 -8.58 -9.35 -3.08
CA SER A 55 -7.61 -8.26 -2.95
C SER A 55 -6.37 -8.47 -3.81
N TRP A 56 -5.88 -9.71 -3.92
CA TRP A 56 -4.77 -10.07 -4.81
C TRP A 56 -5.15 -9.86 -6.29
N GLN A 57 -6.32 -10.35 -6.74
CA GLN A 57 -6.80 -10.14 -8.11
C GLN A 57 -6.93 -8.65 -8.45
N LEU A 58 -7.55 -7.89 -7.54
CA LEU A 58 -7.69 -6.44 -7.68
C LEU A 58 -6.32 -5.74 -7.81
N ALA A 59 -5.32 -6.20 -7.06
CA ALA A 59 -3.97 -5.66 -7.11
C ALA A 59 -3.21 -6.03 -8.40
N ALA A 60 -3.42 -7.25 -8.93
CA ALA A 60 -2.88 -7.64 -10.22
C ALA A 60 -3.45 -6.76 -11.36
N ASP A 61 -4.77 -6.53 -11.37
CA ASP A 61 -5.43 -5.62 -12.31
C ASP A 61 -4.90 -4.18 -12.18
N PHE A 62 -4.75 -3.71 -10.93
CA PHE A 62 -4.18 -2.39 -10.64
C PHE A 62 -2.76 -2.27 -11.16
N TYR A 63 -1.90 -3.26 -10.88
CA TYR A 63 -0.52 -3.28 -11.33
C TYR A 63 -0.41 -3.23 -12.85
N ALA A 64 -1.15 -4.10 -13.56
CA ALA A 64 -1.18 -4.13 -15.02
C ALA A 64 -1.65 -2.79 -15.61
N ALA A 65 -2.67 -2.16 -15.01
CA ALA A 65 -3.15 -0.87 -15.46
C ALA A 65 -2.12 0.26 -15.23
N GLN A 66 -1.42 0.25 -14.10
CA GLN A 66 -0.37 1.23 -13.80
C GLN A 66 0.84 1.06 -14.71
N ARG A 67 1.26 -0.18 -14.97
CA ARG A 67 2.31 -0.52 -15.92
C ARG A 67 2.02 0.06 -17.31
N ARG A 68 0.84 -0.24 -17.87
CA ARG A 68 0.41 0.30 -19.16
C ARG A 68 0.38 1.83 -19.19
N ALA A 69 -0.16 2.45 -18.14
CA ALA A 69 -0.32 3.90 -18.10
C ALA A 69 1.03 4.65 -18.00
N GLN A 70 1.98 4.15 -17.20
CA GLN A 70 3.25 4.83 -16.96
C GLN A 70 4.32 4.53 -18.01
N LEU A 71 4.22 3.41 -18.72
CA LEU A 71 5.11 3.04 -19.83
C LEU A 71 4.59 3.52 -21.20
N ALA A 72 3.35 4.00 -21.28
CA ALA A 72 2.80 4.55 -22.52
C ALA A 72 3.73 5.67 -23.04
N PRO A 73 4.14 5.63 -24.33
CA PRO A 73 4.92 6.70 -24.90
C PRO A 73 4.15 8.01 -24.75
N ALA A 74 4.86 9.09 -24.43
CA ALA A 74 4.27 10.42 -24.45
C ALA A 74 3.62 10.63 -25.83
N PRO A 75 2.40 11.21 -25.91
CA PRO A 75 1.78 11.48 -27.20
C PRO A 75 2.80 12.24 -28.05
N SER A 76 3.11 11.69 -29.22
CA SER A 76 3.98 12.36 -30.18
C SER A 76 3.39 13.75 -30.39
N ARG A 77 4.23 14.78 -30.23
CA ARG A 77 3.91 16.09 -30.80
C ARG A 77 3.89 15.87 -32.31
N GLU A 78 2.73 15.49 -32.84
CA GLU A 78 2.47 15.42 -34.27
C GLU A 78 2.95 16.74 -34.85
N THR A 79 3.84 16.60 -35.81
CA THR A 79 4.70 17.64 -36.34
C THR A 79 3.91 18.80 -36.93
N SER A 80 3.98 19.97 -36.31
CA SER A 80 3.89 21.22 -37.07
C SER A 80 5.23 21.42 -37.81
N ARG A 81 5.49 20.57 -38.81
CA ARG A 81 6.41 20.92 -39.90
C ARG A 81 5.60 21.76 -40.89
N ARG A 82 5.63 23.08 -40.69
CA ARG A 82 5.50 24.02 -41.79
C ARG A 82 6.84 24.73 -41.92
N ASP A 83 7.42 24.54 -43.10
CA ASP A 83 8.46 25.31 -43.78
C ASP A 83 9.33 26.28 -42.96
N ALA A 84 10.61 25.94 -42.87
CA ALA A 84 11.67 26.93 -43.02
C ALA A 84 12.95 26.22 -43.50
N THR A 85 13.22 26.34 -44.78
CA THR A 85 14.49 26.00 -45.43
C THR A 85 15.54 27.03 -45.04
N THR A 86 16.51 26.64 -44.19
CA THR A 86 17.77 27.39 -44.03
C THR A 86 18.92 26.40 -43.80
N PRO A 87 20.03 26.47 -44.56
CA PRO A 87 21.16 25.55 -44.41
C PRO A 87 22.09 25.95 -43.24
N PRO A 88 22.92 25.04 -42.73
CA PRO A 88 23.64 25.23 -41.46
C PRO A 88 24.97 25.98 -41.65
N THR A 89 25.28 26.87 -40.70
CA THR A 89 26.64 27.39 -40.50
C THR A 89 27.32 26.64 -39.36
N SER A 90 28.56 26.27 -39.62
CA SER A 90 29.56 25.62 -38.77
C SER A 90 29.87 26.35 -37.46
N GLY A 91 30.26 25.59 -36.42
CA GLY A 91 31.00 26.14 -35.27
C GLY A 91 30.92 25.30 -33.99
N GLU A 92 31.82 24.32 -33.87
CA GLU A 92 32.61 23.94 -32.68
C GLU A 92 31.98 23.48 -31.34
N ASP A 93 32.69 22.49 -30.77
CA ASP A 93 32.81 22.07 -29.38
C ASP A 93 31.67 21.34 -28.65
N ALA A 94 31.79 20.00 -28.55
CA ALA A 94 31.38 19.22 -27.37
C ALA A 94 31.93 17.78 -27.41
N SER A 95 33.25 17.62 -27.42
CA SER A 95 33.88 16.32 -27.10
C SER A 95 33.81 16.06 -25.59
N ARG A 96 32.64 15.66 -25.07
CA ARG A 96 32.53 15.09 -23.70
C ARG A 96 31.32 14.19 -23.42
N GLU A 97 30.62 13.70 -24.45
CA GLU A 97 29.40 12.90 -24.29
C GLU A 97 29.50 11.53 -25.00
N GLU A 98 30.70 11.00 -25.18
CA GLU A 98 30.93 9.76 -25.94
C GLU A 98 31.57 8.68 -25.06
N SER A 99 30.92 8.35 -23.94
CA SER A 99 31.27 7.20 -23.08
C SER A 99 30.12 6.77 -22.16
N ARG A 100 28.89 6.62 -22.69
CA ARG A 100 27.84 5.83 -22.03
C ARG A 100 27.42 4.74 -23.00
N GLU A 101 27.97 3.57 -22.75
CA GLU A 101 27.73 2.31 -23.43
C GLU A 101 26.28 2.20 -23.96
N ARG A 102 26.16 2.09 -25.29
CA ARG A 102 24.93 1.71 -25.97
C ARG A 102 24.61 0.26 -25.58
N LEU A 103 23.82 0.09 -24.52
CA LEU A 103 23.10 -1.15 -24.27
C LEU A 103 22.07 -1.32 -25.39
N THR A 104 22.38 -2.19 -26.36
CA THR A 104 21.39 -2.63 -27.35
C THR A 104 20.24 -3.34 -26.62
N PRO A 105 18.97 -3.01 -26.91
CA PRO A 105 17.85 -3.72 -26.30
C PRO A 105 17.80 -5.14 -26.87
N VAL A 106 17.88 -6.15 -26.01
CA VAL A 106 17.41 -7.49 -26.35
C VAL A 106 15.89 -7.38 -26.51
N ASN A 107 15.42 -7.44 -27.76
CA ASN A 107 14.00 -7.47 -28.10
C ASN A 107 13.34 -8.73 -27.49
N GLY A 108 12.16 -8.54 -26.87
CA GLY A 108 11.23 -9.64 -26.57
C GLY A 108 10.61 -9.62 -25.16
N ALA A 109 11.37 -9.28 -24.11
CA ALA A 109 10.94 -9.51 -22.72
C ALA A 109 10.32 -8.30 -22.00
N ARG A 110 10.19 -7.13 -22.65
CA ARG A 110 9.69 -5.90 -22.01
C ARG A 110 8.19 -5.68 -22.18
N ASP A 111 7.52 -6.39 -23.07
CA ASP A 111 6.13 -6.08 -23.42
C ASP A 111 5.10 -6.86 -22.60
N GLU A 112 5.44 -8.08 -22.16
CA GLU A 112 4.55 -8.90 -21.35
C GLU A 112 4.44 -8.38 -19.90
N THR A 113 3.20 -8.30 -19.40
CA THR A 113 2.97 -8.00 -17.98
C THR A 113 3.31 -9.24 -17.17
N PRO A 114 4.19 -9.15 -16.16
CA PRO A 114 4.59 -10.33 -15.40
C PRO A 114 3.39 -10.94 -14.67
N GLU A 115 3.40 -12.27 -14.56
CA GLU A 115 2.47 -12.96 -13.68
C GLU A 115 2.70 -12.49 -12.24
N VAL A 116 1.61 -12.22 -11.53
CA VAL A 116 1.67 -11.79 -10.13
C VAL A 116 1.37 -12.99 -9.25
N PRO A 117 2.38 -13.75 -8.76
CA PRO A 117 2.11 -14.98 -8.04
C PRO A 117 1.33 -14.71 -6.75
N ARG A 118 0.35 -15.57 -6.47
CA ARG A 118 -0.41 -15.51 -5.23
C ARG A 118 0.36 -16.22 -4.12
N ARG A 119 0.71 -15.49 -3.07
CA ARG A 119 1.32 -16.09 -1.87
C ARG A 119 0.38 -17.08 -1.19
N ASN A 120 0.94 -18.19 -0.73
CA ASN A 120 0.21 -19.17 0.07
C ASN A 120 -0.20 -18.55 1.43
N TYR A 121 -1.44 -18.78 1.84
CA TYR A 121 -1.96 -18.31 3.12
C TYR A 121 -2.57 -19.49 3.89
N PRO A 122 -1.76 -20.27 4.64
CA PRO A 122 -2.24 -21.46 5.31
C PRO A 122 -3.04 -21.10 6.59
N PRO A 123 -3.95 -21.98 7.06
CA PRO A 123 -4.73 -21.74 8.29
C PRO A 123 -3.89 -21.38 9.53
N ARG A 124 -2.67 -21.93 9.65
CA ARG A 124 -1.73 -21.58 10.72
C ARG A 124 -1.32 -20.10 10.73
N ALA A 125 -1.30 -19.44 9.57
CA ALA A 125 -1.01 -18.00 9.50
C ALA A 125 -2.17 -17.18 10.10
N LEU A 126 -3.40 -17.62 9.88
CA LEU A 126 -4.58 -17.02 10.50
C LEU A 126 -4.59 -17.25 12.03
N ALA A 127 -4.31 -18.48 12.47
CA ALA A 127 -4.21 -18.80 13.89
C ALA A 127 -3.14 -17.93 14.59
N ALA A 128 -1.99 -17.72 13.95
CA ALA A 128 -0.95 -16.85 14.45
C ALA A 128 -1.42 -15.38 14.56
N ALA A 129 -2.12 -14.88 13.54
CA ALA A 129 -2.66 -13.52 13.51
C ALA A 129 -3.67 -13.25 14.62
N TYR A 130 -4.44 -14.27 15.03
CA TYR A 130 -5.47 -14.15 16.05
C TYR A 130 -5.00 -14.48 17.47
N ARG A 131 -3.72 -14.77 17.72
CA ARG A 131 -3.20 -14.97 19.10
C ARG A 131 -3.51 -13.78 20.05
N PRO A 132 -3.42 -12.50 19.63
CA PRO A 132 -3.79 -11.39 20.51
C PRO A 132 -5.29 -11.35 20.84
N LEU A 133 -6.16 -11.77 19.90
CA LEU A 133 -7.59 -11.91 20.17
C LEU A 133 -7.81 -13.01 21.21
N ARG A 134 -7.16 -14.16 21.04
CA ARG A 134 -7.23 -15.29 21.98
C ARG A 134 -6.86 -14.84 23.40
N ALA A 135 -5.72 -14.17 23.55
CA ALA A 135 -5.26 -13.69 24.86
C ALA A 135 -6.25 -12.71 25.51
N ARG A 136 -6.91 -11.85 24.73
CA ARG A 136 -7.94 -10.93 25.26
C ARG A 136 -9.20 -11.66 25.71
N LEU A 137 -9.60 -12.72 25.01
CA LEU A 137 -10.75 -13.54 25.41
C LEU A 137 -10.43 -14.37 26.67
N ASP A 138 -9.20 -14.87 26.80
CA ASP A 138 -8.79 -15.62 27.99
C ASP A 138 -8.72 -14.73 29.26
N ALA A 139 -8.61 -13.41 29.10
CA ALA A 139 -8.62 -12.44 30.19
C ALA A 139 -10.03 -12.03 30.66
N LEU A 140 -11.07 -12.42 29.92
CA LEU A 140 -12.46 -12.19 30.31
C LEU A 140 -12.93 -13.26 31.30
N ASP A 141 -14.04 -13.00 31.96
CA ASP A 141 -14.72 -14.03 32.74
C ASP A 141 -15.34 -15.09 31.81
N GLU A 142 -15.55 -16.29 32.34
CA GLU A 142 -16.18 -17.38 31.58
C GLU A 142 -17.57 -16.95 31.09
N ASP A 143 -17.91 -17.29 29.84
CA ASP A 143 -19.15 -16.90 29.18
C ASP A 143 -19.40 -15.39 29.01
N GLU A 144 -18.44 -14.53 29.37
CA GLU A 144 -18.53 -13.10 29.11
C GLU A 144 -18.44 -12.81 27.60
N PRO A 145 -19.35 -12.02 27.01
CA PRO A 145 -19.25 -11.65 25.60
C PRO A 145 -18.09 -10.66 25.37
N PRO A 146 -17.39 -10.72 24.22
CA PRO A 146 -16.30 -9.79 23.94
C PRO A 146 -16.81 -8.34 23.85
N PRO A 147 -16.14 -7.38 24.52
CA PRO A 147 -16.43 -5.97 24.34
C PRO A 147 -16.35 -5.54 22.87
N ALA A 148 -17.08 -4.48 22.51
CA ALA A 148 -17.10 -3.97 21.14
C ALA A 148 -15.70 -3.62 20.59
N THR A 149 -14.79 -3.17 21.45
CA THR A 149 -13.39 -2.89 21.11
C THR A 149 -12.60 -4.14 20.73
N VAL A 150 -12.86 -5.28 21.38
CA VAL A 150 -12.27 -6.58 21.05
C VAL A 150 -12.79 -7.07 19.71
N VAL A 151 -14.10 -6.94 19.47
CA VAL A 151 -14.73 -7.26 18.18
C VAL A 151 -14.11 -6.42 17.06
N GLU A 152 -14.01 -5.10 17.24
CA GLU A 152 -13.42 -4.20 16.25
C GLU A 152 -11.95 -4.55 15.97
N SER A 153 -11.16 -4.84 17.01
CA SER A 153 -9.77 -5.24 16.82
C SER A 153 -9.64 -6.54 16.02
N ALA A 154 -10.50 -7.53 16.27
CA ALA A 154 -10.50 -8.79 15.53
C ALA A 154 -10.85 -8.60 14.04
N VAL A 155 -11.80 -7.71 13.76
CA VAL A 155 -12.15 -7.36 12.37
C VAL A 155 -11.00 -6.65 11.68
N ARG A 156 -10.31 -5.71 12.36
CA ARG A 156 -9.16 -5.00 11.78
C ARG A 156 -8.00 -5.92 11.43
N VAL A 157 -7.78 -7.00 12.20
CA VAL A 157 -6.83 -8.07 11.86
C VAL A 157 -7.24 -8.73 10.54
N ALA A 158 -8.49 -9.17 10.41
CA ALA A 158 -9.00 -9.80 9.19
C ALA A 158 -8.85 -8.87 7.96
N GLU A 159 -9.24 -7.61 8.09
CA GLU A 159 -9.13 -6.64 7.01
C GLU A 159 -7.67 -6.35 6.62
N ARG A 160 -6.76 -6.28 7.60
CA ARG A 160 -5.32 -6.17 7.32
C ARG A 160 -4.87 -7.34 6.47
N HIS A 161 -5.14 -8.57 6.90
CA HIS A 161 -4.76 -9.76 6.15
C HIS A 161 -5.37 -9.78 4.74
N ALA A 162 -6.62 -9.35 4.56
CA ALA A 162 -7.19 -9.21 3.22
C ALA A 162 -6.38 -8.23 2.35
N ARG A 163 -6.13 -7.02 2.85
CA ARG A 163 -5.35 -5.98 2.13
C ARG A 163 -3.91 -6.39 1.85
N ASP A 164 -3.29 -7.13 2.77
CA ASP A 164 -1.91 -7.60 2.63
C ASP A 164 -1.74 -8.47 1.39
N ALA A 165 -2.72 -9.30 1.03
CA ALA A 165 -2.64 -10.07 -0.21
C ALA A 165 -2.47 -9.19 -1.46
N GLY A 166 -3.14 -8.03 -1.52
CA GLY A 166 -2.98 -7.08 -2.62
C GLY A 166 -1.67 -6.30 -2.55
N ARG A 167 -1.23 -5.92 -1.35
CA ARG A 167 0.05 -5.23 -1.13
C ARG A 167 1.23 -6.12 -1.54
N GLU A 168 1.21 -7.38 -1.09
CA GLU A 168 2.18 -8.41 -1.47
C GLU A 168 2.21 -8.61 -2.98
N ALA A 169 1.04 -8.61 -3.64
CA ALA A 169 0.95 -8.73 -5.10
C ALA A 169 1.71 -7.61 -5.83
N VAL A 170 1.47 -6.35 -5.46
CA VAL A 170 2.16 -5.19 -6.07
C VAL A 170 3.66 -5.24 -5.80
N VAL A 171 4.06 -5.57 -4.56
CA VAL A 171 5.46 -5.65 -4.15
C VAL A 171 6.20 -6.75 -4.92
N ASP A 172 5.60 -7.94 -4.99
CA ASP A 172 6.20 -9.07 -5.69
C ASP A 172 6.26 -8.82 -7.19
N ALA A 173 5.20 -8.25 -7.80
CA ALA A 173 5.21 -7.88 -9.21
C ALA A 173 6.30 -6.85 -9.52
N ALA A 174 6.41 -5.78 -8.72
CA ALA A 174 7.41 -4.73 -8.92
C ALA A 174 8.86 -5.25 -8.78
N ARG A 175 9.09 -6.28 -7.97
CA ARG A 175 10.41 -6.91 -7.80
C ARG A 175 10.81 -7.75 -9.01
N HIS A 176 9.86 -8.39 -9.66
CA HIS A 176 10.13 -9.32 -10.77
C HIS A 176 9.93 -8.69 -12.15
N ASP A 177 9.34 -7.49 -12.24
CA ASP A 177 9.16 -6.76 -13.50
C ASP A 177 10.44 -5.98 -13.86
N PRO A 178 11.12 -6.30 -14.98
CA PRO A 178 12.30 -5.55 -15.41
C PRO A 178 11.99 -4.08 -15.75
N ALA A 179 10.75 -3.76 -16.10
CA ALA A 179 10.33 -2.40 -16.41
C ALA A 179 10.05 -1.57 -15.13
N ALA A 180 9.82 -2.22 -13.98
CA ALA A 180 9.57 -1.51 -12.74
C ALA A 180 10.84 -0.86 -12.19
N LEU A 181 10.71 0.40 -11.80
CA LEU A 181 11.73 1.14 -11.04
C LEU A 181 11.63 0.84 -9.54
N GLY A 182 10.50 0.29 -9.11
CA GLY A 182 10.19 -0.10 -7.73
C GLY A 182 8.70 0.10 -7.43
N TYR A 183 8.37 0.28 -6.16
CA TYR A 183 7.07 0.76 -5.72
C TYR A 183 7.22 1.91 -4.73
N ALA A 184 6.15 2.68 -4.57
CA ALA A 184 6.00 3.70 -3.54
C ALA A 184 4.82 3.34 -2.63
N ARG A 185 4.81 3.89 -1.41
CA ARG A 185 3.67 3.80 -0.51
C ARG A 185 2.77 5.01 -0.75
N ARG A 186 1.45 4.83 -0.66
CA ARG A 186 0.49 5.93 -0.71
C ARG A 186 -0.53 5.84 0.41
N ALA A 187 -0.80 6.97 1.07
CA ALA A 187 -1.83 7.08 2.09
C ALA A 187 -3.14 7.55 1.43
N LEU A 188 -4.14 6.67 1.37
CA LEU A 188 -5.41 7.00 0.72
C LEU A 188 -6.58 7.18 1.70
N SER A 189 -6.30 7.28 3.00
CA SER A 189 -7.28 7.64 4.03
C SER A 189 -7.06 9.06 4.50
N GLY A 190 -8.10 9.70 5.04
CA GLY A 190 -8.00 11.03 5.66
C GLY A 190 -7.18 11.08 6.96
N ASN A 191 -6.91 9.96 7.63
CA ASN A 191 -6.09 9.95 8.85
C ASN A 191 -5.04 8.81 8.87
N PRO A 192 -4.02 8.89 8.01
CA PRO A 192 -2.94 7.90 7.98
C PRO A 192 -2.05 8.03 9.22
N CYS A 193 -1.50 6.91 9.71
CA CYS A 193 -0.60 6.97 10.86
C CYS A 193 0.76 7.57 10.48
N ALA A 194 1.47 8.13 11.47
CA ALA A 194 2.78 8.74 11.28
C ALA A 194 3.80 7.80 10.62
N PHE A 195 3.79 6.51 10.99
CA PHE A 195 4.68 5.52 10.39
C PHE A 195 4.40 5.31 8.90
N CYS A 196 3.13 5.30 8.49
CA CYS A 196 2.76 5.17 7.10
C CYS A 196 3.15 6.40 6.30
N LEU A 197 2.88 7.59 6.83
CA LEU A 197 3.30 8.85 6.19
C LEU A 197 4.83 8.93 6.04
N MET A 198 5.60 8.43 7.01
CA MET A 198 7.05 8.28 6.88
C MET A 198 7.44 7.31 5.76
N LEU A 199 6.70 6.22 5.56
CA LEU A 199 6.98 5.33 4.42
C LEU A 199 6.58 5.94 3.07
N VAL A 200 5.53 6.78 3.04
CA VAL A 200 5.11 7.54 1.85
C VAL A 200 6.16 8.59 1.46
N SER A 201 6.72 9.30 2.46
CA SER A 201 7.72 10.36 2.24
C SER A 201 9.01 9.88 1.57
N ARG A 202 9.25 8.56 1.52
CA ARG A 202 10.41 7.97 0.86
C ARG A 202 10.26 7.86 -0.66
N GLY A 203 9.05 7.97 -1.21
CA GLY A 203 8.83 7.81 -2.65
C GLY A 203 9.18 6.40 -3.18
N PRO A 204 9.60 6.26 -4.45
CA PRO A 204 9.79 4.98 -5.12
C PRO A 204 11.18 4.37 -4.88
N VAL A 205 11.55 4.18 -3.62
CA VAL A 205 12.88 3.66 -3.22
C VAL A 205 12.93 2.15 -3.04
N TYR A 206 11.79 1.47 -3.13
CA TYR A 206 11.71 0.03 -2.85
C TYR A 206 11.82 -0.76 -4.15
N LYS A 207 13.03 -1.21 -4.47
CA LYS A 207 13.26 -2.23 -5.50
C LYS A 207 13.80 -3.53 -4.88
N ASP A 208 14.74 -3.42 -3.95
CA ASP A 208 15.34 -4.55 -3.24
C ASP A 208 15.08 -4.48 -1.71
N SER A 209 15.05 -5.64 -1.05
CA SER A 209 14.49 -5.85 0.30
C SER A 209 15.17 -5.10 1.45
N SER A 210 16.34 -4.49 1.24
CA SER A 210 17.13 -3.84 2.30
C SER A 210 16.61 -2.45 2.71
N ALA A 211 15.89 -1.75 1.83
CA ALA A 211 15.39 -0.39 2.10
C ALA A 211 14.07 -0.36 2.90
N ALA A 212 13.34 -1.49 2.93
CA ALA A 212 12.16 -1.66 3.76
C ALA A 212 12.60 -2.23 5.11
N LEU A 213 12.51 -1.44 6.18
CA LEU A 213 12.82 -1.86 7.54
C LEU A 213 12.02 -3.13 7.90
N LEU A 214 12.64 -4.31 7.84
CA LEU A 214 12.07 -5.58 8.29
C LEU A 214 12.88 -6.09 9.49
N ARG A 215 12.22 -6.22 10.64
CA ARG A 215 12.86 -6.72 11.87
C ARG A 215 12.88 -8.25 11.95
N ASP A 216 12.20 -8.95 11.04
CA ASP A 216 11.99 -10.42 11.13
C ASP A 216 11.73 -11.16 9.81
N GLY A 217 11.92 -10.52 8.64
CA GLY A 217 11.72 -11.18 7.34
C GLY A 217 10.25 -11.48 6.95
N SER A 218 9.26 -10.95 7.67
CA SER A 218 7.83 -11.22 7.43
C SER A 218 7.14 -10.37 6.35
N GLY A 219 7.87 -9.50 5.64
CA GLY A 219 7.32 -8.52 4.70
C GLY A 219 7.02 -7.17 5.36
N GLU A 220 6.72 -6.13 4.55
CA GLU A 220 6.61 -4.74 5.06
C GLU A 220 5.60 -4.62 6.21
N PRO A 221 5.95 -3.97 7.35
CA PRO A 221 5.05 -3.90 8.49
C PRO A 221 3.84 -3.01 8.16
N TYR A 222 2.72 -3.64 7.84
CA TYR A 222 1.39 -3.04 7.85
C TYR A 222 0.73 -3.32 9.20
N HIS A 223 0.13 -2.31 9.82
CA HIS A 223 -0.60 -2.46 11.07
C HIS A 223 -2.11 -2.58 10.83
N ASP A 224 -2.81 -3.10 11.84
CA ASP A 224 -4.26 -3.23 11.84
C ASP A 224 -4.91 -1.85 11.66
N GLY A 225 -5.90 -1.77 10.78
CA GLY A 225 -6.57 -0.50 10.45
C GLY A 225 -5.82 0.44 9.49
N CYS A 226 -4.63 0.07 8.97
CA CYS A 226 -4.00 0.89 7.91
C CYS A 226 -4.73 0.76 6.57
N SER A 227 -4.97 1.89 5.92
CA SER A 227 -5.52 2.03 4.56
C SER A 227 -4.43 2.13 3.47
N CYS A 228 -3.17 2.25 3.86
CA CYS A 228 -2.03 2.46 2.98
C CYS A 228 -1.91 1.37 1.92
N VAL A 229 -1.54 1.77 0.70
CA VAL A 229 -1.37 0.88 -0.45
C VAL A 229 0.07 0.94 -0.97
N ALA A 230 0.47 -0.08 -1.71
CA ALA A 230 1.66 -0.03 -2.56
C ALA A 230 1.24 0.39 -3.98
N VAL A 231 1.98 1.30 -4.60
CA VAL A 231 1.77 1.79 -5.96
C VAL A 231 3.03 1.47 -6.77
N PRO A 232 2.93 0.72 -7.88
CA PRO A 232 4.11 0.42 -8.69
C PRO A 232 4.56 1.67 -9.47
N VAL A 233 5.88 1.80 -9.64
CA VAL A 233 6.49 2.94 -10.30
C VAL A 233 7.36 2.46 -11.45
N PHE A 234 7.04 2.95 -12.65
CA PHE A 234 7.72 2.68 -13.90
C PHE A 234 8.35 3.96 -14.49
N ASN A 235 7.87 5.13 -14.06
CA ASN A 235 8.36 6.42 -14.49
C ASN A 235 8.54 7.34 -13.26
N ARG A 236 9.78 7.74 -12.93
CA ARG A 236 10.09 8.58 -11.76
C ARG A 236 9.48 9.98 -11.82
N GLN A 237 9.18 10.47 -13.02
CA GLN A 237 8.62 11.79 -13.27
C GLN A 237 7.08 11.76 -13.29
N ALA A 238 6.48 10.61 -13.63
CA ALA A 238 5.04 10.47 -13.80
C ALA A 238 4.50 9.19 -13.15
N TRP A 239 4.27 9.23 -11.83
CA TRP A 239 3.64 8.13 -11.08
C TRP A 239 2.63 8.66 -10.04
N PRO A 240 1.56 7.89 -9.71
CA PRO A 240 0.53 8.38 -8.79
C PRO A 240 1.03 8.54 -7.36
N GLY A 241 0.97 9.77 -6.83
CA GLY A 241 1.43 10.10 -5.48
C GLY A 241 2.81 10.77 -5.43
N ARG A 242 3.41 11.10 -6.58
CA ARG A 242 4.70 11.80 -6.65
C ARG A 242 4.74 13.10 -5.86
N GLU A 243 3.73 13.95 -6.05
CA GLU A 243 3.65 15.25 -5.38
C GLU A 243 3.47 15.09 -3.86
N GLU A 244 2.55 14.21 -3.46
CA GLU A 244 2.30 13.85 -2.05
C GLU A 244 3.59 13.36 -1.36
N ALA A 245 4.31 12.45 -2.00
CA ALA A 245 5.57 11.94 -1.46
C ALA A 245 6.63 13.04 -1.32
N GLY A 246 6.76 13.93 -2.31
CA GLY A 246 7.71 15.05 -2.24
C GLY A 246 7.36 16.07 -1.15
N GLN A 247 6.08 16.37 -0.94
CA GLN A 247 5.62 17.23 0.15
C GLN A 247 5.95 16.61 1.52
N LEU A 248 5.58 15.33 1.70
CA LEU A 248 5.87 14.59 2.93
C LEU A 248 7.37 14.39 3.16
N GLU A 249 8.18 14.27 2.10
CA GLU A 249 9.64 14.23 2.22
C GLU A 249 10.19 15.54 2.78
N ALA A 250 9.73 16.67 2.26
CA ALA A 250 10.14 17.99 2.74
C ALA A 250 9.70 18.21 4.20
N GLU A 251 8.49 17.79 4.57
CA GLU A 251 8.02 17.84 5.96
C GLU A 251 8.82 16.90 6.88
N TRP A 252 9.06 15.67 6.46
CA TRP A 252 9.87 14.71 7.21
C TRP A 252 11.26 15.26 7.52
N ARG A 253 11.93 15.84 6.52
CA ARG A 253 13.24 16.50 6.69
C ARG A 253 13.16 17.68 7.65
N ARG A 254 12.14 18.55 7.52
CA ARG A 254 11.91 19.68 8.43
C ARG A 254 11.63 19.26 9.86
N SER A 255 11.01 18.10 10.07
CA SER A 255 10.71 17.59 11.41
C SER A 255 11.95 17.08 12.16
N GLY A 256 13.09 16.88 11.51
CA GLY A 256 14.31 16.32 12.12
C GLY A 256 14.65 14.90 11.67
N GLY A 257 13.76 14.26 10.88
CA GLY A 257 14.05 12.99 10.24
C GLY A 257 14.02 11.77 11.17
N THR A 258 13.46 11.91 12.39
CA THR A 258 13.18 10.78 13.28
C THR A 258 11.67 10.54 13.42
N LEU A 259 11.28 9.28 13.68
CA LEU A 259 9.86 8.94 13.84
C LEU A 259 9.23 9.63 15.07
N ALA A 260 10.02 9.91 16.11
CA ALA A 260 9.53 10.59 17.31
C ALA A 260 9.20 12.06 17.04
N GLU A 261 10.08 12.78 16.33
CA GLU A 261 9.82 14.17 15.95
C GLU A 261 8.70 14.27 14.91
N TRP A 262 8.68 13.33 13.96
CA TRP A 262 7.61 13.25 12.97
C TRP A 262 6.22 13.09 13.58
N ARG A 263 6.10 12.24 14.61
CA ARG A 263 4.85 12.10 15.37
C ARG A 263 4.44 13.44 16.00
N ARG A 264 5.36 14.12 16.70
CA ARG A 264 5.09 15.43 17.30
C ARG A 264 4.67 16.47 16.26
N HIS A 265 5.34 16.48 15.10
CA HIS A 265 5.04 17.39 14.00
C HIS A 265 3.61 17.19 13.49
N LEU A 266 3.23 15.94 13.18
CA LEU A 266 1.90 15.60 12.69
C LEU A 266 0.80 15.85 13.73
N ASP A 267 1.05 15.54 15.00
CA ASP A 267 0.09 15.77 16.07
C ASP A 267 -0.16 17.28 16.25
N GLY A 268 0.89 18.11 16.13
CA GLY A 268 0.77 19.56 16.10
C GLY A 268 -0.09 20.09 14.95
N GLN A 269 0.11 19.57 13.72
CA GLN A 269 -0.71 19.95 12.56
C GLN A 269 -2.19 19.56 12.73
N ARG A 270 -2.46 18.34 13.23
CA ARG A 270 -3.82 17.86 13.49
C ARG A 270 -4.54 18.73 14.50
N HIS A 271 -3.86 19.13 15.57
CA HIS A 271 -4.44 20.04 16.56
C HIS A 271 -4.79 21.40 15.94
N GLN A 272 -3.91 21.97 15.12
CA GLN A 272 -4.16 23.25 14.44
C GLN A 272 -5.33 23.18 13.45
N GLN A 273 -5.49 22.06 12.73
CA GLN A 273 -6.63 21.82 11.85
C GLN A 273 -7.94 21.76 12.65
N THR A 274 -7.97 21.00 13.75
CA THR A 274 -9.17 20.89 14.59
C THR A 274 -9.59 22.21 15.24
N THR A 275 -8.63 23.06 15.64
CA THR A 275 -8.93 24.37 16.23
C THR A 275 -9.42 25.36 15.16
N GLY A 276 -8.81 25.37 13.97
CA GLY A 276 -9.22 26.24 12.87
C GLY A 276 -10.60 25.89 12.30
N ASP A 277 -10.94 24.59 12.21
CA ASP A 277 -12.27 24.13 11.79
C ASP A 277 -13.36 24.50 12.82
N SER A 278 -13.01 24.50 14.11
CA SER A 278 -13.93 24.89 15.19
C SER A 278 -14.23 26.39 15.18
N GLU A 279 -13.22 27.24 14.95
CA GLU A 279 -13.36 28.70 14.89
C GLU A 279 -14.17 29.15 13.66
N THR A 280 -13.97 28.51 12.51
CA THR A 280 -14.73 28.79 11.27
C THR A 280 -16.18 28.32 11.35
N SER A 281 -16.47 27.22 12.06
CA SER A 281 -17.84 26.74 12.27
C SER A 281 -18.64 27.58 13.27
N THR A 282 -17.99 28.33 14.18
CA THR A 282 -18.68 29.26 15.12
C THR A 282 -18.92 30.65 14.54
N ALA A 283 -18.31 30.97 13.40
CA ALA A 283 -18.42 32.27 12.73
C ALA A 283 -19.41 32.27 11.55
N SER A 284 -20.13 31.16 11.33
CA SER A 284 -21.19 31.00 10.30
C SER A 284 -22.55 30.81 10.97
#